data_AF-A0A9D9NMZ3-F1
#
_entry.id   AF-A0A9D9NMZ3-F1
#
_cell.length_a   1.000
_cell.length_b   1.000
_cell.length_c   1.000
_cell.angle_alpha   90.00
_cell.angle_beta   90.00
_cell.angle_gamma   90.00
#
_symmetry.space_group_name_H-M   'P 1'
#
loop_
_entity.id
_entity.type
_entity.pdbx_description
1 polymer ?
#
loop_
_entity_poly.entity_id
_entity_poly.type
_entity_poly.pdbx_seq_one_letter_code
_entity_poly.pdbx_strand_id
1 'polypeptide(L)' 'METKKLSIEEYLEQDEKKDLLRLLTAGSVDDGKSTLIGRLLYDSKRIYDDQLQSLERDSKR' A
#
# COMPACT_ATOMS: atom_id res chain seq x y z
N MET A 1 -10.90 -8.67 -27.47
CA MET A 1 -10.53 -9.02 -26.08
C MET A 1 -11.76 -8.77 -25.22
N GLU A 2 -12.43 -9.81 -24.76
CA GLU A 2 -13.52 -9.67 -23.79
C GLU A 2 -12.94 -9.26 -22.44
N THR A 3 -13.37 -8.10 -21.94
CA THR A 3 -13.11 -7.70 -20.56
C THR A 3 -14.06 -8.46 -19.65
N LYS A 4 -13.58 -9.54 -19.02
CA LYS A 4 -14.32 -10.28 -18.00
C LYS A 4 -14.57 -9.35 -16.80
N LYS A 5 -15.83 -8.96 -16.58
CA LYS A 5 -16.25 -8.28 -15.35
C LYS A 5 -16.28 -9.31 -14.23
N LEU A 6 -15.37 -9.18 -13.26
CA LEU A 6 -15.36 -9.97 -12.02
C LEU A 6 -16.62 -9.63 -11.21
N SER A 7 -17.23 -10.63 -10.58
CA SER A 7 -18.22 -10.37 -9.53
C SER A 7 -17.54 -9.78 -8.30
N ILE A 8 -18.33 -9.16 -7.40
CA ILE A 8 -17.80 -8.58 -6.16
C ILE A 8 -17.19 -9.69 -5.29
N GLU A 9 -17.82 -10.85 -5.25
CA GLU A 9 -17.38 -12.04 -4.52
C GLU A 9 -16.05 -12.56 -5.06
N GLU A 10 -15.90 -12.68 -6.37
CA GLU A 10 -14.64 -13.09 -7.01
C GLU A 10 -13.50 -12.09 -6.73
N TYR A 11 -13.80 -10.79 -6.66
CA TYR A 11 -12.82 -9.76 -6.34
C TYR A 11 -12.33 -9.86 -4.88
N LEU A 12 -13.26 -10.03 -3.92
CA LEU A 12 -12.92 -10.15 -2.50
C LEU A 12 -12.13 -11.42 -2.21
N GLU A 13 -12.51 -12.55 -2.82
CA GLU A 13 -11.77 -13.82 -2.67
C GLU A 13 -10.35 -13.73 -3.23
N GLN A 14 -10.15 -12.99 -4.32
CA GLN A 14 -8.81 -12.72 -4.85
C GLN A 14 -7.99 -11.78 -3.96
N ASP A 15 -8.62 -10.80 -3.32
CA ASP A 15 -7.92 -9.89 -2.39
C ASP A 15 -7.49 -10.61 -1.11
N GLU A 16 -8.33 -11.48 -0.55
CA GLU A 16 -8.01 -12.31 0.62
C GLU A 16 -6.87 -13.31 0.35
N LYS A 17 -6.73 -13.77 -0.90
CA LYS A 17 -5.65 -14.69 -1.31
C LYS A 17 -4.32 -13.99 -1.61
N LYS A 18 -4.22 -12.67 -1.47
CA LYS A 18 -2.95 -11.97 -1.72
C LYS A 18 -1.94 -12.27 -0.61
N ASP A 19 -0.77 -12.74 -1.02
CA ASP A 19 0.34 -12.97 -0.12
C ASP A 19 0.93 -11.65 0.42
N LEU A 20 1.42 -11.70 1.67
CA LEU A 20 2.12 -10.58 2.28
C LEU A 20 3.52 -10.42 1.66
N LEU A 21 3.73 -9.34 0.91
CA LEU A 21 5.04 -8.97 0.41
C LEU A 21 5.84 -8.20 1.47
N ARG A 22 6.98 -8.74 1.88
CA ARG A 22 8.00 -8.02 2.67
C ARG A 22 9.12 -7.58 1.75
N LEU A 23 9.37 -6.28 1.67
CA LEU A 23 10.44 -5.71 0.84
C LEU A 23 11.43 -4.90 1.69
N LEU A 24 12.68 -4.85 1.24
CA LEU A 24 13.72 -4.00 1.78
C LEU A 24 14.48 -3.34 0.63
N THR A 25 14.95 -2.11 0.84
CA THR A 25 15.83 -1.42 -0.12
C THR A 25 17.26 -1.40 0.44
N ALA A 26 18.25 -1.69 -0.40
CA ALA A 26 19.67 -1.71 -0.05
C ALA A 26 20.49 -1.04 -1.17
N GLY A 27 21.60 -0.39 -0.81
CA GLY A 27 22.39 0.46 -1.71
C GLY A 27 23.07 1.63 -0.99
N SER A 28 23.96 2.33 -1.68
CA SER A 28 24.67 3.52 -1.21
C SER A 28 23.70 4.64 -0.80
N VAL A 29 24.17 5.58 0.03
CA VAL A 29 23.36 6.69 0.58
C VAL A 29 22.59 7.43 -0.52
N ASP A 30 23.24 7.67 -1.67
CA ASP A 30 22.70 8.47 -2.77
C ASP A 30 21.87 7.69 -3.80
N ASP A 31 21.68 6.37 -3.61
CA ASP A 31 20.92 5.52 -4.54
C ASP A 31 19.40 5.75 -4.46
N GLY A 32 18.94 6.75 -3.69
CA GLY A 32 17.54 7.14 -3.65
C GLY A 32 16.61 6.11 -2.99
N LYS A 33 17.14 5.21 -2.13
CA LYS A 33 16.36 4.18 -1.40
C LYS A 33 15.11 4.75 -0.73
N SER A 34 15.25 5.85 0.01
CA SER A 34 14.15 6.54 0.69
C SER A 34 13.17 7.17 -0.30
N THR A 35 13.66 7.70 -1.43
CA THR A 35 12.83 8.25 -2.51
C THR A 35 11.96 7.17 -3.15
N LEU A 36 12.52 5.98 -3.39
CA LEU A 36 11.77 4.84 -3.94
C LEU A 36 10.67 4.37 -2.99
N ILE A 37 10.98 4.20 -1.71
CA ILE A 37 9.96 3.86 -0.70
C ILE A 37 8.88 4.95 -0.64
N GLY A 38 9.27 6.23 -0.61
CA GLY A 38 8.33 7.34 -0.60
C GLY A 38 7.42 7.37 -1.83
N ARG A 39 7.96 7.06 -3.01
CA ARG A 39 7.18 6.99 -4.25
C ARG A 39 6.19 5.82 -4.25
N LEU A 40 6.62 4.63 -3.80
CA LEU A 40 5.75 3.46 -3.65
C LEU A 40 4.58 3.74 -2.70
N LEU A 41 4.86 4.37 -1.57
CA LEU A 41 3.84 4.78 -0.60
C LEU A 41 2.84 5.77 -1.22
N TYR A 42 3.35 6.80 -1.92
CA TYR A 42 2.51 7.80 -2.60
C TYR A 42 1.62 7.18 -3.68
N ASP A 43 2.20 6.37 -4.58
CA ASP A 43 1.50 5.77 -5.71
C ASP A 43 0.49 4.70 -5.26
N SER A 44 0.75 4.02 -4.13
CA SER A 44 -0.15 2.97 -3.62
C SER A 44 -1.50 3.49 -3.11
N LYS A 45 -1.62 4.80 -2.84
CA LYS A 45 -2.82 5.44 -2.24
C LYS A 45 -3.36 4.73 -0.98
N ARG A 46 -2.61 3.80 -0.39
CA ARG A 46 -3.01 2.99 0.78
C ARG A 46 -2.77 3.73 2.11
N ILE A 47 -2.22 4.94 2.05
CA ILE A 47 -2.07 5.85 3.19
C ILE A 47 -3.33 6.71 3.35
N TYR A 48 -4.48 6.09 3.64
CA TYR A 48 -5.64 6.85 4.12
C TYR A 48 -6.15 6.33 5.46
N ASP A 49 -6.25 5.01 5.67
CA ASP A 49 -6.85 4.50 6.93
C ASP A 49 -5.88 4.49 8.12
N ASP A 50 -4.62 4.09 7.92
CA ASP A 50 -3.68 3.92 9.04
C ASP A 50 -3.16 5.26 9.61
N GLN A 51 -3.09 6.32 8.78
CA GLN A 51 -2.69 7.66 9.22
C GLN A 51 -3.85 8.45 9.86
N LEU A 52 -5.10 8.22 9.43
CA LEU A 52 -6.27 8.86 10.04
C LEU A 52 -6.39 8.45 11.51
N GLN A 53 -6.18 7.16 11.81
CA GLN A 53 -6.21 6.66 13.19
C GLN A 53 -5.07 7.21 14.06
N SER A 54 -3.89 7.45 13.49
CA SER A 54 -2.78 8.06 14.24
C SER A 54 -3.05 9.54 14.54
N LEU A 55 -3.58 10.28 13.56
CA LEU A 55 -3.97 11.69 13.71
C LEU A 55 -5.13 11.88 14.70
N GLU A 56 -6.14 11.00 14.70
CA GLU A 56 -7.25 11.05 15.68
C GLU A 56 -6.80 10.78 17.11
N ARG A 57 -5.81 9.89 17.31
CA ARG A 57 -5.23 9.61 18.63
C ARG A 57 -4.39 10.76 19.14
N ASP A 58 -3.62 11.41 18.26
CA ASP A 58 -2.78 12.55 18.62
C ASP A 58 -3.60 13.83 18.84
N SER A 59 -4.74 14.01 18.15
CA SER A 59 -5.63 15.17 18.33
C SER A 59 -6.53 15.09 19.58
N LYS A 60 -6.66 13.92 20.22
CA LYS A 60 -7.43 13.74 21.47
C LYS A 60 -6.60 13.85 22.74
N ARG A 61 -5.33 14.27 22.61
CA ARG A 61 -4.42 14.49 23.72
C ARG A 61 -4.31 15.96 24.10
#